data_AF-A0A8K0HZI4-F1
#
_entry.id   AF-A0A8K0HZI4-F1
#
_cell.length_a   1.000
_cell.length_b   1.000
_cell.length_c   1.000
_cell.angle_alpha   90.00
_cell.angle_beta   90.00
_cell.angle_gamma   90.00
#
_symmetry.space_group_name_H-M   'P 1'
#
loop_
_entity.id
_entity.type
_entity.pdbx_description
1 polymer ?
#
loop_
_entity_poly.entity_id
_entity_poly.type
_entity_poly.pdbx_seq_one_letter_code
_entity_poly.pdbx_strand_id
1 'polypeptide(L)'
;MARILEPLIVGRVIGEVLDPFNPRREVVSYESPRPNIGIHRFVFVLFKQKRRQAVAPPDSRDNFSTRRFAEENDLGLPVAAVYFNAQRETAARRR
;
A
#
# COMPACT_ATOMS: atom_id res chain seq x y z
N MET A 1 8.76 19.09 -13.63
CA MET A 1 8.25 17.75 -13.99
C MET A 1 7.88 17.03 -12.70
N ALA A 2 6.64 17.21 -12.23
CA ALA A 2 6.18 16.64 -10.97
C ALA A 2 6.06 15.11 -11.13
N ARG A 3 6.99 14.36 -10.54
CA ARG A 3 6.90 12.90 -10.49
C ARG A 3 5.76 12.53 -9.55
N ILE A 4 4.60 12.25 -10.14
CA ILE A 4 3.49 11.56 -9.50
C ILE A 4 3.96 10.12 -9.30
N LEU A 5 4.78 9.90 -8.27
CA LEU A 5 5.00 8.57 -7.75
C LEU A 5 3.76 8.30 -6.92
N GLU A 6 2.84 7.51 -7.47
CA GLU A 6 1.74 6.98 -6.68
C GLU A 6 2.37 6.31 -5.46
N PRO A 7 2.08 6.78 -4.24
CA PRO A 7 2.70 6.18 -3.08
C PRO A 7 2.19 4.76 -2.94
N LEU A 8 3.09 3.82 -3.18
CA LEU A 8 2.92 2.42 -2.86
C LEU A 8 2.60 2.29 -1.37
N ILE A 9 1.33 2.19 -1.05
CA ILE A 9 0.91 1.44 0.13
C ILE A 9 0.51 0.07 -0.41
N VAL A 10 1.53 -0.78 -0.65
CA VAL A 10 1.42 -2.21 -0.32
C VAL A 10 1.47 -2.26 1.21
N GLY A 11 0.52 -1.60 1.84
CA GLY A 11 0.30 -1.64 3.26
C GLY A 11 -0.41 -2.95 3.51
N ARG A 12 0.38 -4.02 3.52
CA ARG A 12 -0.05 -5.40 3.70
C ARG A 12 -1.12 -5.83 2.69
N VAL A 13 -0.87 -6.94 1.99
CA VAL A 13 -1.95 -7.95 1.98
C VAL A 13 -2.22 -8.19 3.47
N ILE A 14 -3.23 -7.54 4.04
CA ILE A 14 -3.58 -7.72 5.45
C ILE A 14 -4.10 -9.16 5.49
N GLY A 15 -3.20 -10.12 5.61
CA GLY A 15 -3.54 -11.40 6.20
C GLY A 15 -4.04 -11.05 7.59
N GLU A 16 -5.36 -10.88 7.67
CA GLU A 16 -6.28 -11.04 8.78
C GLU A 16 -5.75 -10.56 10.12
N VAL A 17 -6.41 -9.56 10.72
CA VAL A 17 -6.52 -9.28 12.18
C VAL A 17 -5.33 -9.75 13.03
N LEU A 18 -4.58 -8.83 13.65
CA LEU A 18 -3.50 -9.10 14.64
C LEU A 18 -3.68 -10.43 15.39
N ASP A 19 -3.14 -11.53 14.83
CA ASP A 19 -3.05 -12.82 15.49
C ASP A 19 -1.61 -12.90 16.03
N PRO A 20 -1.40 -12.76 17.35
CA PRO A 20 -0.08 -12.79 17.96
C PRO A 20 0.60 -14.16 17.88
N PHE A 21 -0.09 -15.20 17.36
CA PHE A 21 0.42 -16.57 17.36
C PHE A 21 0.90 -17.07 15.99
N ASN A 22 0.81 -16.27 14.92
CA ASN A 22 1.23 -16.70 13.58
C ASN A 22 2.23 -15.70 12.95
N PRO A 23 3.48 -16.11 12.66
CA PRO A 23 4.48 -15.20 12.07
C PRO A 23 4.01 -14.73 10.69
N ARG A 24 3.78 -13.42 10.58
CA ARG A 24 3.41 -12.75 9.32
C ARG A 24 4.66 -12.44 8.51
N ARG A 25 4.63 -12.73 7.22
CA ARG A 25 5.71 -12.42 6.28
C ARG A 25 5.51 -11.02 5.69
N GLU A 26 6.37 -10.09 6.04
CA GLU A 26 6.51 -8.82 5.31
C GLU A 26 7.27 -9.11 4.01
N VAL A 27 6.66 -8.81 2.86
CA VAL A 27 7.27 -9.02 1.54
C VAL A 27 7.91 -7.74 0.99
N VAL A 28 7.42 -6.58 1.45
CA VAL A 28 7.91 -5.26 1.08
C VAL A 28 7.87 -4.41 2.34
N SER A 29 8.98 -3.75 2.67
CA SER A 29 9.07 -2.89 3.85
C SER A 29 8.13 -1.69 3.77
N TYR A 30 7.53 -1.29 4.88
CA TYR A 30 6.79 -0.02 4.93
C TYR A 30 7.71 1.18 4.66
N GLU A 31 7.25 2.11 3.84
CA GLU A 31 7.92 3.39 3.58
C GLU A 31 7.00 4.54 3.97
N SER A 32 7.51 5.49 4.76
CA SER A 32 6.70 6.59 5.26
C SER A 32 6.31 7.55 4.13
N PRO A 33 5.02 7.97 4.04
CA PRO A 33 4.53 8.99 3.13
C PRO A 33 5.39 10.26 3.10
N ARG A 34 5.95 10.58 1.93
CA ARG A 34 6.71 11.84 1.70
C ARG A 34 6.25 12.54 0.42
N PRO A 35 5.01 13.04 0.36
CA PRO A 35 4.49 13.75 -0.81
C PRO A 35 5.30 15.03 -1.07
N ASN A 36 5.74 15.22 -2.31
CA ASN A 36 6.56 16.39 -2.69
C ASN A 36 5.72 17.60 -3.14
N ILE A 37 4.65 17.35 -3.92
CA ILE A 37 3.83 18.39 -4.55
C ILE A 37 2.36 17.96 -4.48
N GLY A 38 1.48 18.83 -3.99
CA GLY A 38 0.05 18.61 -3.94
C GLY A 38 -0.41 17.67 -2.82
N ILE A 39 -1.69 17.32 -2.87
CA ILE A 39 -2.33 16.37 -1.96
C ILE A 39 -2.32 14.99 -2.60
N HIS A 40 -1.75 14.01 -1.92
CA HIS A 40 -1.62 12.63 -2.37
C HIS A 40 -2.57 11.73 -1.58
N ARG A 41 -3.18 10.77 -2.25
CA ARG A 41 -3.97 9.70 -1.61
C ARG A 41 -3.09 8.51 -1.32
N PHE A 42 -3.13 8.06 -0.08
CA PHE A 42 -2.43 6.90 0.41
C PHE A 42 -3.47 5.83 0.73
N VAL A 43 -3.48 4.74 -0.05
CA VAL A 43 -4.58 3.77 -0.08
C VAL A 43 -4.10 2.42 0.47
N PHE A 44 -4.76 1.93 1.51
CA PHE A 44 -4.61 0.56 2.00
C PHE A 44 -5.69 -0.31 1.37
N VAL A 45 -5.31 -1.46 0.80
CA VAL A 45 -6.25 -2.41 0.19
C VAL A 45 -5.99 -3.80 0.75
N LEU A 46 -7.06 -4.43 1.22
CA LEU A 46 -7.05 -5.76 1.80
C LEU A 46 -7.65 -6.78 0.82
N PHE A 47 -6.92 -7.86 0.56
CA PHE A 47 -7.37 -8.98 -0.27
C PHE A 47 -7.40 -10.29 0.50
N LYS A 48 -8.32 -11.19 0.13
CA LYS A 48 -8.36 -12.55 0.66
C LYS A 48 -7.44 -13.47 -0.16
N GLN A 49 -6.44 -14.06 0.48
CA GLN A 49 -5.57 -15.03 -0.19
C GLN A 49 -6.24 -16.40 -0.27
N LYS A 50 -6.14 -17.06 -1.43
CA LYS A 50 -6.63 -18.44 -1.63
C LYS A 50 -5.75 -19.48 -0.93
N ARG A 51 -4.45 -19.19 -0.75
CA ARG A 51 -3.43 -20.08 -0.15
C ARG A 51 -2.40 -19.27 0.65
N ARG A 52 -1.78 -19.88 1.67
CA ARG A 52 -0.69 -19.25 2.44
C ARG A 52 0.55 -19.06 1.55
N GLN A 53 1.27 -17.95 1.77
CA GLN A 53 2.55 -17.62 1.10
C GLN A 53 2.50 -17.57 -0.45
N ALA A 54 1.33 -17.33 -1.04
CA ALA A 54 1.14 -17.42 -2.49
C ALA A 54 1.50 -16.16 -3.29
N VAL A 55 2.10 -15.14 -2.65
CA VAL A 55 2.26 -13.81 -3.25
C VAL A 55 3.73 -13.39 -3.25
N ALA A 56 4.24 -13.05 -4.43
CA ALA A 56 5.57 -12.49 -4.63
C ALA A 56 5.55 -10.96 -4.46
N PRO A 57 6.65 -10.35 -3.97
CA PRO A 57 6.79 -8.91 -3.99
C PRO A 57 6.88 -8.38 -5.43
N PRO A 58 6.42 -7.16 -5.72
CA PRO A 58 6.65 -6.51 -7.00
C PRO A 58 8.14 -6.14 -7.17
N ASP A 59 8.60 -6.12 -8.43
CA ASP A 59 10.00 -5.78 -8.77
C ASP A 59 10.35 -4.31 -8.50
N SER A 60 9.36 -3.41 -8.59
CA SER A 60 9.52 -1.98 -8.37
C SER A 60 8.31 -1.40 -7.64
N ARG A 61 8.56 -0.33 -6.88
CA ARG A 61 7.50 0.48 -6.27
C ARG A 61 6.88 1.46 -7.27
N ASP A 62 7.65 1.87 -8.26
CA ASP A 62 7.20 2.82 -9.27
C ASP A 62 6.23 2.15 -10.24
N ASN A 63 5.16 2.87 -10.60
CA ASN A 63 4.10 2.39 -11.52
C ASN A 63 3.41 1.09 -11.07
N PHE A 64 3.39 0.81 -9.77
CA PHE A 64 2.65 -0.33 -9.24
C PHE A 64 1.15 -0.19 -9.49
N SER A 65 0.51 -1.27 -9.95
CA SER A 65 -0.94 -1.34 -10.15
C SER A 65 -1.55 -2.38 -9.24
N THR A 66 -2.38 -1.93 -8.30
CA THR A 66 -3.10 -2.81 -7.37
C THR A 66 -4.01 -3.80 -8.10
N ARG A 67 -4.61 -3.39 -9.23
CA ARG A 67 -5.49 -4.26 -10.04
C ARG A 67 -4.71 -5.38 -10.72
N ARG A 68 -3.60 -5.05 -11.41
CA ARG A 68 -2.74 -6.05 -12.05
C ARG A 68 -2.19 -7.03 -11.04
N PHE A 69 -1.72 -6.53 -9.90
CA PHE A 69 -1.24 -7.37 -8.81
C PHE A 69 -2.29 -8.36 -8.30
N ALA A 70 -3.56 -7.92 -8.17
CA ALA A 70 -4.65 -8.80 -7.75
C ALA A 70 -4.98 -9.87 -8.79
N GLU A 71 -4.90 -9.54 -10.08
CA GLU A 71 -5.09 -10.47 -11.20
C GLU A 71 -3.96 -11.52 -11.23
N GLU A 72 -2.70 -11.08 -11.22
CA GLU A 72 -1.50 -11.94 -11.26
C GLU A 72 -1.41 -12.90 -10.07
N ASN A 73 -1.95 -12.52 -8.92
CA ASN A 73 -1.93 -13.30 -7.68
C ASN A 73 -3.27 -13.93 -7.33
N ASP A 74 -4.23 -13.95 -8.27
CA ASP A 74 -5.51 -14.64 -8.09
C ASP A 74 -6.33 -14.18 -6.85
N LEU A 75 -6.16 -12.92 -6.46
CA LEU A 75 -6.70 -12.37 -5.21
C LEU A 75 -8.18 -11.98 -5.30
N GLY A 76 -8.71 -11.82 -6.51
CA GLY A 76 -10.08 -11.38 -6.75
C GLY A 76 -10.32 -9.93 -6.32
N LEU A 77 -11.54 -9.64 -5.86
CA LEU A 77 -11.93 -8.29 -5.42
C LEU A 77 -11.39 -7.97 -4.02
N PRO A 78 -11.11 -6.70 -3.72
CA PRO A 78 -10.72 -6.29 -2.38
C PRO A 78 -11.86 -6.54 -1.37
N VAL A 79 -11.50 -7.02 -0.18
CA VAL A 79 -12.44 -7.24 0.93
C VAL A 79 -12.64 -5.95 1.74
N ALA A 80 -11.60 -5.11 1.82
CA ALA A 80 -11.70 -3.80 2.43
C ALA A 80 -10.69 -2.85 1.77
N ALA A 81 -10.98 -1.55 1.83
CA ALA A 81 -10.04 -0.51 1.47
C ALA A 81 -10.27 0.73 2.33
N VAL A 82 -9.19 1.40 2.71
CA VAL A 82 -9.22 2.71 3.39
C VAL A 82 -8.17 3.61 2.78
N TYR A 83 -8.38 4.92 2.81
CA TYR A 83 -7.38 5.86 2.34
C TYR A 83 -7.32 7.10 3.23
N PHE A 84 -6.18 7.78 3.18
CA PHE A 84 -6.04 9.11 3.74
C PHE A 84 -5.35 10.02 2.72
N ASN A 85 -5.56 11.32 2.89
CA ASN A 85 -4.86 12.34 2.13
C ASN A 85 -3.65 12.82 2.92
N ALA A 86 -2.51 12.99 2.27
CA ALA A 86 -1.36 13.66 2.85
C ALA A 86 -0.72 14.63 1.86
N GLN A 87 -0.14 15.69 2.40
CA GLN A 87 0.59 16.70 1.65
C GLN A 87 1.89 17.00 2.38
N ARG A 88 2.85 17.63 1.69
CA ARG A 88 4.10 18.05 2.31
C ARG A 88 3.78 18.95 3.51
N GLU A 89 4.43 18.72 4.64
CA GLU A 89 4.33 19.60 5.79
C GLU A 89 4.75 21.02 5.37
N THR A 90 3.85 21.98 5.54
CA THR A 90 4.13 23.39 5.33
C THR A 90 4.54 24.00 6.66
N ALA A 91 5.60 24.81 6.66
CA ALA A 91 6.01 25.52 7.86
C ALA A 91 4.81 26.28 8.45
N ALA A 92 4.61 26.16 9.76
CA ALA A 92 3.55 26.87 10.46
C ALA A 92 3.70 28.37 10.18
N ARG A 93 2.71 28.97 9.51
CA ARG A 93 2.67 30.41 9.31
C ARG A 93 2.39 31.02 10.70
N ARG A 94 3.43 31.55 11.35
CA ARG A 94 3.25 32.38 12.56
C ARG A 94 2.24 33.47 12.21
N ARG A 95 1.13 33.49 12.94
CA ARG A 95 0.15 34.58 12.92
C ARG A 95 0.62 35.67 13.85
#